data_AF-A0A0U4F2N2-F1
#
_entry.id   AF-A0A0U4F2N2-F1
#
_cell.length_a   1.000
_cell.length_b   1.000
_cell.length_c   1.000
_cell.angle_alpha   90.00
_cell.angle_beta   90.00
_cell.angle_gamma   90.00
#
_symmetry.space_group_name_H-M   'P 1'
#
loop_
_entity.id
_entity.type
_entity.pdbx_description
1 polymer ?
#
loop_
_entity_poly.entity_id
_entity_poly.type
_entity_poly.pdbx_seq_one_letter_code
_entity_poly.pdbx_strand_id
1 'polypeptide(L)'
;MRMKDKLLANVKAVKSEDNAFEAFKKRFFTVMGDQLAMTDEQLRQIYDGMSPYIETSIYAEMEDVLAAIRNAYHALVNWVAEETAKASEKHRDQSDKHANVGTLGSHKSFSKHKQSNHPDEEEQQSKGESSKQDTIQRYMNDEKSFNWFVTHVVTNYQSLPKQRIDVLVFRHEGYQHLELTLFGESFIQQYGFRTAYHFHNELMKAFHTTFDDLLAKGTVLTSDQAIQEKVLASVLKRFEAKIAVKVGDDDEQAESL
;
A
#
# COMPACT_ATOMS: atom_id res chain seq x y z
N MET A 1 -2.61 65.42 32.35
CA MET A 1 -2.39 64.03 32.82
C MET A 1 -3.73 63.28 32.80
N ARG A 2 -4.01 62.48 31.77
CA ARG A 2 -5.10 61.49 31.75
C ARG A 2 -4.58 60.25 31.04
N MET A 3 -4.22 59.24 31.81
CA MET A 3 -3.78 57.93 31.35
C MET A 3 -5.01 57.11 30.96
N LYS A 4 -5.35 57.05 29.66
CA LYS A 4 -6.34 56.07 29.17
C LYS A 4 -5.98 55.33 27.87
N ASP A 5 -4.78 55.52 27.33
CA ASP A 5 -4.42 54.96 26.01
C ASP A 5 -3.37 53.83 26.05
N LYS A 6 -3.23 53.09 27.15
CA LYS A 6 -2.15 52.08 27.29
C LYS A 6 -2.56 50.69 27.77
N LEU A 7 -3.79 50.23 27.54
CA LEU A 7 -4.22 48.91 28.03
C LEU A 7 -4.97 48.00 27.04
N LEU A 8 -4.79 48.14 25.72
CA LEU A 8 -5.34 47.14 24.78
C LEU A 8 -4.44 46.79 23.57
N ALA A 9 -3.12 46.99 23.67
CA ALA A 9 -2.19 46.65 22.58
C ALA A 9 -1.38 45.36 22.81
N ASN A 10 -1.85 44.43 23.65
CA ASN A 10 -1.08 43.23 23.98
C ASN A 10 -1.88 41.92 24.03
N VAL A 11 -2.96 41.84 23.24
CA VAL A 11 -3.40 40.53 22.76
C VAL A 11 -2.58 40.28 21.50
N LYS A 12 -1.49 39.50 21.62
CA LYS A 12 -0.90 38.83 20.46
C LYS A 12 -2.08 38.16 19.76
N ALA A 13 -2.50 38.70 18.63
CA ALA A 13 -3.43 38.03 17.74
C ALA A 13 -2.74 36.72 17.34
N VAL A 14 -3.07 35.64 18.04
CA VAL A 14 -2.73 34.29 17.61
C VAL A 14 -3.35 34.18 16.23
N LYS A 15 -2.52 34.03 15.20
CA LYS A 15 -2.98 34.01 13.83
C LYS A 15 -4.00 32.88 13.70
N SER A 16 -5.10 33.12 13.00
CA SER A 16 -6.13 32.12 12.72
C SER A 16 -5.54 30.81 12.17
N GLU A 17 -4.45 30.91 11.41
CA GLU A 17 -3.70 29.80 10.82
C GLU A 17 -2.98 28.92 11.87
N ASP A 18 -2.50 29.50 12.97
CA ASP A 18 -1.84 28.73 14.04
C ASP A 18 -2.88 27.90 14.81
N ASN A 19 -4.09 28.44 15.01
CA ASN A 19 -5.18 27.70 15.67
C ASN A 19 -5.71 26.54 14.82
N ALA A 20 -5.74 26.71 13.49
CA ALA A 20 -6.17 25.68 12.56
C ALA A 20 -5.18 24.50 12.54
N PHE A 21 -3.88 24.79 12.51
CA PHE A 21 -2.84 23.77 12.60
C PHE A 21 -2.84 23.03 13.94
N GLU A 22 -2.97 23.74 15.06
CA GLU A 22 -3.02 23.10 16.38
C GLU A 22 -4.25 22.19 16.53
N ALA A 23 -5.40 22.58 15.95
CA ALA A 23 -6.58 21.72 15.90
C ALA A 23 -6.35 20.46 15.06
N PHE A 24 -5.75 20.61 13.88
CA PHE A 24 -5.33 19.49 13.03
C PHE A 24 -4.40 18.54 13.78
N LYS A 25 -3.31 19.07 14.37
CA LYS A 25 -2.32 18.31 15.14
C LYS A 25 -2.97 17.51 16.26
N LYS A 26 -3.83 18.16 17.06
CA LYS A 26 -4.54 17.48 18.16
C LYS A 26 -5.45 16.35 17.65
N ARG A 27 -6.18 16.59 16.55
CA ARG A 27 -7.07 15.58 15.96
C ARG A 27 -6.27 14.43 15.36
N PHE A 28 -5.17 14.73 14.66
CA PHE A 28 -4.25 13.73 14.11
C PHE A 28 -3.81 12.74 15.19
N PHE A 29 -3.27 13.22 16.32
CA PHE A 29 -2.86 12.33 17.40
C PHE A 29 -4.02 11.54 18.03
N THR A 30 -5.24 12.10 18.02
CA THR A 30 -6.44 11.40 18.51
C THR A 30 -6.85 10.25 17.59
N VAL A 31 -6.74 10.43 16.28
CA VAL A 31 -7.21 9.46 15.27
C VAL A 31 -6.15 8.45 14.89
N MET A 32 -4.91 8.87 14.73
CA MET A 32 -3.79 8.02 14.32
C MET A 32 -3.08 7.35 15.50
N GLY A 33 -3.24 7.89 16.72
CA GLY A 33 -2.59 7.37 17.93
C GLY A 33 -1.08 7.25 17.77
N ASP A 34 -0.52 6.16 18.29
CA ASP A 34 0.92 5.87 18.25
C ASP A 34 1.36 5.14 16.97
N GLN A 35 0.46 4.96 16.00
CA GLN A 35 0.77 4.25 14.75
C GLN A 35 1.76 5.02 13.88
N LEU A 36 1.79 6.35 14.02
CA LEU A 36 2.59 7.24 13.20
C LEU A 36 3.29 8.29 14.05
N ALA A 37 4.53 8.00 14.46
CA ALA A 37 5.35 8.95 15.16
C ALA A 37 5.88 10.01 14.18
N MET A 38 5.21 11.16 14.13
CA MET A 38 5.60 12.33 13.35
C MET A 38 5.99 13.48 14.28
N THR A 39 7.01 14.23 13.85
CA THR A 39 7.37 15.51 14.46
C THR A 39 6.36 16.60 14.08
N ASP A 40 6.28 17.65 14.89
CA ASP A 40 5.45 18.83 14.58
C ASP A 40 5.79 19.43 13.20
N GLU A 41 7.06 19.40 12.80
CA GLU A 41 7.52 19.87 11.48
C GLU A 41 6.99 18.99 10.34
N GLN A 42 7.04 17.67 10.48
CA GLN A 42 6.45 16.76 9.48
C GLN A 42 4.93 16.96 9.37
N LEU A 43 4.24 17.12 10.50
CA LEU A 43 2.80 17.42 10.50
C LEU A 43 2.51 18.77 9.85
N ARG A 44 3.36 19.78 10.08
CA ARG A 44 3.29 21.10 9.46
C ARG A 44 3.39 20.98 7.93
N GLN A 45 4.35 20.21 7.43
CA GLN A 45 4.54 19.99 5.99
C GLN A 45 3.34 19.30 5.34
N ILE A 46 2.74 18.30 5.99
CA ILE A 46 1.51 17.67 5.50
C ILE A 46 0.37 18.68 5.47
N TYR A 47 0.16 19.41 6.57
CA TYR A 47 -0.91 20.41 6.65
C TYR A 47 -0.73 21.50 5.58
N ASP A 48 0.48 22.04 5.43
CA ASP A 48 0.76 23.11 4.48
C ASP A 48 0.65 22.62 3.02
N GLY A 49 0.98 21.35 2.75
CA GLY A 49 0.77 20.74 1.44
C GLY A 49 -0.71 20.56 1.09
N MET A 50 -1.57 20.36 2.10
CA MET A 50 -3.01 20.11 1.95
C MET A 50 -3.83 21.40 1.95
N SER A 51 -3.43 22.37 2.76
CA SER A 51 -4.19 23.60 3.03
C SER A 51 -4.65 24.35 1.78
N PRO A 52 -3.89 24.43 0.67
CA PRO A 52 -4.34 25.10 -0.56
C PRO A 52 -5.53 24.43 -1.25
N TYR A 53 -5.78 23.16 -0.96
CA TYR A 53 -6.82 22.34 -1.60
C TYR A 53 -8.07 22.17 -0.75
N ILE A 54 -8.06 22.69 0.49
CA ILE A 54 -9.23 22.69 1.37
C ILE A 54 -10.19 23.77 0.88
N GLU A 55 -11.36 23.38 0.42
CA GLU A 55 -12.32 24.30 -0.20
C GLU A 55 -13.08 25.14 0.84
N THR A 56 -13.35 24.58 2.01
CA THR A 56 -14.19 25.19 3.04
C THR A 56 -13.38 25.64 4.26
N SER A 57 -13.00 24.69 5.11
CA SER A 57 -12.14 24.90 6.27
C SER A 57 -11.59 23.57 6.76
N ILE A 58 -10.43 23.58 7.41
CA ILE A 58 -9.87 22.36 8.00
C ILE A 58 -10.84 21.72 9.01
N TYR A 59 -11.69 22.50 9.67
CA TYR A 59 -12.65 21.97 10.64
C TYR A 59 -13.77 21.15 9.99
N ALA A 60 -14.16 21.51 8.76
CA ALA A 60 -15.19 20.81 8.01
C ALA A 60 -14.64 19.57 7.29
N GLU A 61 -13.40 19.64 6.81
CA GLU A 61 -12.78 18.60 5.98
C GLU A 61 -11.74 17.75 6.75
N MET A 62 -11.67 17.91 8.08
CA MET A 62 -10.70 17.28 8.95
C MET A 62 -10.62 15.76 8.76
N GLU A 63 -11.77 15.10 8.66
CA GLU A 63 -11.84 13.64 8.54
C GLU A 63 -11.40 13.15 7.17
N ASP A 64 -11.64 13.94 6.11
CA ASP A 64 -11.18 13.62 4.76
C ASP A 64 -9.67 13.77 4.66
N VAL A 65 -9.10 14.82 5.28
CA VAL A 65 -7.65 15.01 5.41
C VAL A 65 -7.01 13.83 6.16
N LEU A 66 -7.56 13.45 7.31
CA LEU A 66 -7.05 12.33 8.10
C LEU A 66 -7.22 10.99 7.39
N ALA A 67 -8.30 10.80 6.65
CA ALA A 67 -8.49 9.63 5.79
C ALA A 67 -7.42 9.56 4.69
N ALA A 68 -7.09 10.70 4.07
CA ALA A 68 -6.04 10.76 3.06
C ALA A 68 -4.66 10.37 3.63
N ILE A 69 -4.33 10.88 4.83
CA ILE A 69 -3.10 10.52 5.56
C ILE A 69 -3.05 9.03 5.89
N ARG A 70 -4.14 8.49 6.47
CA ARG A 70 -4.24 7.08 6.83
C ARG A 70 -4.10 6.16 5.61
N ASN A 71 -4.74 6.51 4.50
CA ASN A 71 -4.68 5.72 3.28
C ASN A 71 -3.28 5.72 2.67
N ALA A 72 -2.60 6.87 2.64
CA ALA A 72 -1.20 6.94 2.19
C ALA A 72 -0.27 6.13 3.11
N TYR A 73 -0.52 6.14 4.42
CA TYR A 73 0.22 5.32 5.37
C TYR A 73 0.01 3.83 5.15
N HIS A 74 -1.23 3.38 4.94
CA HIS A 74 -1.50 1.98 4.62
C HIS A 74 -0.80 1.54 3.32
N ALA A 75 -0.77 2.41 2.30
CA ALA A 75 -0.03 2.13 1.07
C ALA A 75 1.48 1.98 1.34
N LEU A 76 2.07 2.84 2.18
CA LEU A 76 3.47 2.72 2.60
C LEU A 76 3.74 1.39 3.34
N VAL A 77 2.89 1.04 4.31
CA VAL A 77 3.00 -0.23 5.06
C VAL A 77 2.97 -1.43 4.11
N ASN A 78 2.04 -1.41 3.15
CA ASN A 78 1.93 -2.48 2.15
C ASN A 78 3.17 -2.55 1.26
N TRP A 79 3.70 -1.41 0.82
CA TRP A 79 4.92 -1.35 0.02
C TRP A 79 6.13 -1.95 0.76
N VAL A 80 6.34 -1.57 2.03
CA VAL A 80 7.40 -2.14 2.88
C VAL A 80 7.21 -3.65 3.08
N ALA A 81 5.98 -4.12 3.27
CA ALA A 81 5.68 -5.55 3.39
C ALA A 81 6.02 -6.32 2.10
N GLU A 82 5.77 -5.75 0.93
CA GLU A 82 6.11 -6.37 -0.35
C GLU A 82 7.62 -6.40 -0.62
N GLU A 83 8.35 -5.32 -0.29
CA GLU A 83 9.81 -5.31 -0.45
C GLU A 83 10.50 -6.34 0.44
N THR A 84 10.03 -6.46 1.69
CA THR A 84 10.54 -7.47 2.64
C THR A 84 10.24 -8.90 2.17
N ALA A 85 9.05 -9.16 1.62
CA ALA A 85 8.71 -10.46 1.03
C ALA A 85 9.62 -10.81 -0.16
N LYS A 86 9.83 -9.89 -1.10
CA LYS A 86 10.71 -10.09 -2.28
C LYS A 86 12.17 -10.33 -1.89
N ALA A 87 12.65 -9.69 -0.83
CA ALA A 87 14.01 -9.90 -0.32
C ALA A 87 14.18 -11.32 0.26
N SER A 88 13.14 -11.86 0.90
CA SER A 88 13.17 -13.20 1.50
C SER A 88 13.12 -14.32 0.45
N GLU A 89 12.36 -14.13 -0.64
CA GLU A 89 12.29 -15.11 -1.74
C GLU A 89 13.62 -15.27 -2.47
N LYS A 90 14.34 -14.16 -2.72
CA LYS A 90 15.68 -14.20 -3.35
C LYS A 90 16.72 -14.99 -2.54
N HIS A 91 16.57 -15.07 -1.21
CA HIS A 91 17.49 -15.83 -0.37
C HIS A 91 17.21 -17.33 -0.37
N ARG A 92 15.99 -17.76 -0.69
CA ARG A 92 15.60 -19.18 -0.73
C ARG A 92 16.12 -19.89 -1.99
N ASP A 93 16.07 -19.21 -3.13
CA ASP A 93 16.60 -19.73 -4.41
C ASP A 93 18.13 -19.89 -4.44
N GLN A 94 18.84 -19.29 -3.47
CA GLN A 94 20.30 -19.45 -3.32
C GLN A 94 20.68 -20.55 -2.32
N SER A 95 19.83 -20.90 -1.34
CA SER A 95 20.17 -21.98 -0.39
C SER A 95 20.04 -23.37 -1.00
N ASP A 96 19.16 -23.54 -1.99
CA ASP A 96 18.93 -24.85 -2.63
C ASP A 96 20.00 -25.22 -3.67
N LYS A 97 20.92 -24.30 -4.01
CA LYS A 97 22.03 -24.57 -4.94
C LYS A 97 23.30 -25.12 -4.28
N HIS A 98 23.35 -25.25 -2.94
CA HIS A 98 24.53 -25.78 -2.25
C HIS A 98 24.33 -27.12 -1.55
N ALA A 99 23.15 -27.74 -1.62
CA ALA A 99 22.90 -29.07 -1.06
C ALA A 99 23.00 -30.17 -2.15
N ASN A 100 24.13 -30.26 -2.85
CA ASN A 100 24.37 -31.42 -3.72
C ASN A 100 25.85 -31.74 -3.92
N VAL A 101 26.55 -32.09 -2.83
CA VAL A 101 27.77 -32.92 -2.91
C VAL A 101 27.88 -33.85 -1.68
N GLY A 102 27.72 -35.15 -1.93
CA GLY A 102 28.16 -36.28 -1.08
C GLY A 102 27.24 -36.62 0.11
N THR A 103 27.00 -37.87 0.49
CA THR A 103 27.55 -39.17 0.10
C THR A 103 26.57 -40.24 0.62
N LEU A 104 26.52 -41.39 -0.06
CA LEU A 104 25.84 -42.61 0.37
C LEU A 104 26.07 -42.94 1.86
N GLY A 105 25.00 -43.35 2.54
CA GLY A 105 25.07 -43.91 3.88
C GLY A 105 23.70 -44.35 4.39
N SER A 106 23.25 -45.52 3.94
CA SER A 106 22.19 -46.29 4.61
C SER A 106 22.44 -46.37 6.11
N HIS A 107 21.44 -46.18 6.96
CA HIS A 107 21.09 -47.08 8.07
C HIS A 107 19.77 -46.64 8.74
N LYS A 108 18.83 -47.60 8.82
CA LYS A 108 17.63 -47.56 9.68
C LYS A 108 18.04 -47.42 11.15
N SER A 109 17.32 -46.60 11.91
CA SER A 109 17.09 -46.84 13.34
C SER A 109 15.83 -46.11 13.82
N PHE A 110 14.86 -46.90 14.27
CA PHE A 110 13.76 -46.48 15.14
C PHE A 110 14.29 -46.19 16.54
N SER A 111 13.86 -45.11 17.20
CA SER A 111 13.56 -45.12 18.66
C SER A 111 12.95 -43.80 19.15
N LYS A 112 11.71 -43.92 19.63
CA LYS A 112 11.07 -43.36 20.84
C LYS A 112 11.29 -41.89 21.27
N HIS A 113 10.13 -41.24 21.41
CA HIS A 113 9.70 -40.35 22.50
C HIS A 113 10.77 -39.59 23.30
N LYS A 114 10.75 -38.26 23.12
CA LYS A 114 10.95 -37.33 24.22
C LYS A 114 10.07 -36.10 23.98
N GLN A 115 9.10 -35.89 24.86
CA GLN A 115 8.40 -34.61 25.00
C GLN A 115 9.44 -33.56 25.36
N SER A 116 9.56 -32.51 24.55
CA SER A 116 10.09 -31.22 24.98
C SER A 116 9.00 -30.19 24.80
N ASN A 117 8.45 -29.72 25.91
CA ASN A 117 7.72 -28.46 25.94
C ASN A 117 8.72 -27.34 25.66
N HIS A 118 8.52 -26.60 24.56
CA HIS A 118 9.09 -25.27 24.37
C HIS A 118 8.04 -24.40 23.65
N PRO A 119 7.74 -23.19 24.17
CA PRO A 119 6.80 -22.25 23.55
C PRO A 119 7.58 -21.31 22.62
N ASP A 120 7.84 -21.73 21.38
CA ASP A 120 8.63 -20.95 20.41
C ASP A 120 7.77 -20.45 19.23
N GLU A 121 6.48 -20.16 19.45
CA GLU A 121 5.62 -19.55 18.41
C GLU A 121 5.33 -18.06 18.64
N GLU A 122 5.53 -17.52 19.85
CA GLU A 122 5.27 -16.09 20.13
C GLU A 122 6.50 -15.17 19.88
N GLU A 123 7.72 -15.70 19.86
CA GLU A 123 8.94 -14.89 19.72
C GLU A 123 9.27 -14.48 18.27
N GLN A 124 8.72 -15.17 17.26
CA GLN A 124 8.94 -14.82 15.84
C GLN A 124 8.00 -13.70 15.34
N GLN A 125 6.81 -13.55 15.93
CA GLN A 125 5.90 -12.45 15.57
C GLN A 125 6.41 -11.10 16.07
N SER A 126 6.92 -11.02 17.31
CA SER A 126 7.36 -9.75 17.90
C SER A 126 8.61 -9.15 17.22
N LYS A 127 9.54 -10.00 16.78
CA LYS A 127 10.78 -9.56 16.09
C LYS A 127 10.53 -9.07 14.66
N GLY A 128 9.50 -9.63 14.00
CA GLY A 128 9.07 -9.23 12.66
C GLY A 128 8.37 -7.87 12.65
N GLU A 129 7.48 -7.61 13.60
CA GLU A 129 6.74 -6.35 13.71
C GLU A 129 7.64 -5.17 14.09
N SER A 130 8.57 -5.36 15.03
CA SER A 130 9.51 -4.30 15.41
C SER A 130 10.39 -3.87 14.23
N SER A 131 10.83 -4.82 13.39
CA SER A 131 11.65 -4.51 12.20
C SER A 131 10.89 -3.73 11.12
N LYS A 132 9.58 -3.98 10.95
CA LYS A 132 8.74 -3.26 9.98
C LYS A 132 8.51 -1.82 10.43
N GLN A 133 8.21 -1.63 11.71
CA GLN A 133 8.00 -0.30 12.27
C GLN A 133 9.29 0.54 12.23
N ASP A 134 10.46 -0.07 12.51
CA ASP A 134 11.76 0.58 12.33
C ASP A 134 12.01 1.00 10.88
N THR A 135 11.63 0.16 9.92
CA THR A 135 11.82 0.44 8.49
C THR A 135 10.94 1.60 8.04
N ILE A 136 9.67 1.58 8.45
CA ILE A 136 8.72 2.67 8.20
C ILE A 136 9.22 3.96 8.86
N GLN A 137 9.68 3.91 10.11
CA GLN A 137 10.19 5.10 10.79
C GLN A 137 11.43 5.68 10.08
N ARG A 138 12.35 4.82 9.61
CA ARG A 138 13.50 5.27 8.81
C ARG A 138 13.06 5.91 7.50
N TYR A 139 12.06 5.34 6.82
CA TYR A 139 11.48 5.92 5.62
C TYR A 139 10.90 7.31 5.92
N MET A 140 10.11 7.44 6.99
CA MET A 140 9.49 8.72 7.36
C MET A 140 10.50 9.78 7.81
N ASN A 141 11.65 9.37 8.34
CA ASN A 141 12.72 10.28 8.76
C ASN A 141 13.65 10.70 7.60
N ASP A 142 13.63 10.00 6.46
CA ASP A 142 14.34 10.41 5.26
C ASP A 142 13.54 11.49 4.51
N GLU A 143 14.15 12.65 4.28
CA GLU A 143 13.45 13.83 3.72
C GLU A 143 12.86 13.55 2.34
N LYS A 144 13.57 12.82 1.48
CA LYS A 144 13.10 12.51 0.13
C LYS A 144 11.90 11.57 0.18
N SER A 145 11.99 10.53 1.00
CA SER A 145 10.93 9.55 1.23
C SER A 145 9.71 10.19 1.90
N PHE A 146 9.93 11.09 2.86
CA PHE A 146 8.86 11.87 3.47
C PHE A 146 8.16 12.79 2.47
N ASN A 147 8.91 13.46 1.60
CA ASN A 147 8.31 14.27 0.52
C ASN A 147 7.43 13.43 -0.43
N TRP A 148 7.82 12.18 -0.70
CA TRP A 148 6.98 11.25 -1.45
C TRP A 148 5.69 10.90 -0.69
N PHE A 149 5.80 10.68 0.62
CA PHE A 149 4.64 10.47 1.48
C PHE A 149 3.70 11.69 1.46
N VAL A 150 4.22 12.90 1.63
CA VAL A 150 3.43 14.14 1.55
C VAL A 150 2.74 14.26 0.19
N THR A 151 3.46 14.00 -0.90
CA THR A 151 2.89 13.99 -2.26
C THR A 151 1.74 13.00 -2.38
N HIS A 152 1.89 11.79 -1.82
CA HIS A 152 0.83 10.79 -1.81
C HIS A 152 -0.38 11.30 -1.00
N VAL A 153 -0.19 11.83 0.21
CA VAL A 153 -1.30 12.38 1.01
C VAL A 153 -2.08 13.45 0.23
N VAL A 154 -1.36 14.42 -0.34
CA VAL A 154 -1.92 15.57 -1.05
C VAL A 154 -2.68 15.16 -2.29
N THR A 155 -2.13 14.24 -3.08
CA THR A 155 -2.82 13.74 -4.28
C THR A 155 -4.00 12.85 -3.94
N ASN A 156 -3.91 12.04 -2.89
CA ASN A 156 -4.98 11.17 -2.45
C ASN A 156 -6.22 11.98 -2.03
N TYR A 157 -6.01 13.06 -1.28
CA TYR A 157 -7.09 13.97 -0.88
C TYR A 157 -7.80 14.62 -2.05
N GLN A 158 -7.05 15.03 -3.07
CA GLN A 158 -7.61 15.64 -4.29
C GLN A 158 -8.25 14.61 -5.23
N SER A 159 -7.97 13.32 -5.04
CA SER A 159 -8.43 12.25 -5.92
C SER A 159 -9.75 11.65 -5.44
N LEU A 160 -10.46 10.99 -6.35
CA LEU A 160 -11.57 10.15 -5.96
C LEU A 160 -11.07 9.00 -5.06
N PRO A 161 -11.88 8.57 -4.08
CA PRO A 161 -11.48 7.54 -3.13
C PRO A 161 -11.16 6.21 -3.83
N LYS A 162 -10.17 5.49 -3.31
CA LYS A 162 -9.67 4.21 -3.84
C LYS A 162 -10.76 3.15 -4.05
N GLN A 163 -11.78 3.14 -3.19
CA GLN A 163 -12.96 2.27 -3.28
C GLN A 163 -13.74 2.46 -4.58
N ARG A 164 -13.50 3.56 -5.31
CA ARG A 164 -14.10 3.77 -6.62
C ARG A 164 -13.67 2.71 -7.64
N ILE A 165 -12.48 2.13 -7.47
CA ILE A 165 -12.02 0.97 -8.25
C ILE A 165 -13.04 -0.18 -8.16
N ASP A 166 -13.51 -0.49 -6.95
CA ASP A 166 -14.42 -1.62 -6.69
C ASP A 166 -15.77 -1.43 -7.39
N VAL A 167 -16.17 -0.18 -7.65
CA VAL A 167 -17.40 0.13 -8.39
C VAL A 167 -17.17 0.08 -9.89
N LEU A 168 -16.03 0.61 -10.35
CA LEU A 168 -15.73 0.75 -11.78
C LEU A 168 -15.32 -0.55 -12.43
N VAL A 169 -14.62 -1.43 -11.71
CA VAL A 169 -14.08 -2.69 -12.23
C VAL A 169 -15.18 -3.58 -12.82
N PHE A 170 -16.30 -3.75 -12.11
CA PHE A 170 -17.40 -4.60 -12.58
C PHE A 170 -18.15 -4.05 -13.79
N ARG A 171 -17.99 -2.76 -14.10
CA ARG A 171 -18.58 -2.11 -15.28
C ARG A 171 -17.61 -2.01 -16.45
N HIS A 172 -16.34 -2.35 -16.25
CA HIS A 172 -15.32 -2.22 -17.27
C HIS A 172 -15.33 -3.44 -18.19
N GLU A 173 -15.62 -3.24 -19.47
CA GLU A 173 -15.76 -4.34 -20.46
C GLU A 173 -14.51 -5.23 -20.53
N GLY A 174 -13.32 -4.63 -20.53
CA GLY A 174 -12.06 -5.40 -20.55
C GLY A 174 -11.88 -6.30 -19.33
N TYR A 175 -12.39 -5.88 -18.16
CA TYR A 175 -12.34 -6.72 -16.95
C TYR A 175 -13.33 -7.88 -17.07
N GLN A 176 -14.55 -7.60 -17.52
CA GLN A 176 -15.56 -8.65 -17.74
C GLN A 176 -15.07 -9.69 -18.75
N HIS A 177 -14.43 -9.26 -19.84
CA HIS A 177 -13.85 -10.16 -20.83
C HIS A 177 -12.73 -11.04 -20.24
N LEU A 178 -11.84 -10.43 -19.44
CA LEU A 178 -10.76 -11.16 -18.78
C LEU A 178 -11.29 -12.18 -17.76
N GLU A 179 -12.31 -11.82 -16.97
CA GLU A 179 -12.98 -12.73 -16.04
C GLU A 179 -13.63 -13.92 -16.76
N LEU A 180 -14.34 -13.67 -17.86
CA LEU A 180 -14.92 -14.73 -18.70
C LEU A 180 -13.84 -15.64 -19.28
N THR A 181 -12.65 -15.11 -19.57
CA THR A 181 -11.51 -15.89 -20.05
C THR A 181 -10.93 -16.75 -18.92
N LEU A 182 -10.67 -16.16 -17.75
CA LEU A 182 -10.08 -16.86 -16.60
C LEU A 182 -10.99 -17.96 -16.05
N PHE A 183 -12.30 -17.69 -15.97
CA PHE A 183 -13.29 -18.61 -15.43
C PHE A 183 -14.07 -19.38 -16.51
N GLY A 184 -13.64 -19.26 -17.77
CA GLY A 184 -14.15 -20.03 -18.88
C GLY A 184 -13.73 -21.50 -18.81
N GLU A 185 -14.52 -22.37 -19.45
CA GLU A 185 -14.31 -23.82 -19.41
C GLU A 185 -12.89 -24.24 -19.86
N SER A 186 -12.38 -23.64 -20.93
CA SER A 186 -11.05 -23.95 -21.47
C SER A 186 -9.93 -23.68 -20.47
N PHE A 187 -9.88 -22.45 -19.92
CA PHE A 187 -8.84 -22.06 -18.97
C PHE A 187 -8.92 -22.88 -17.67
N ILE A 188 -10.15 -23.15 -17.19
CA ILE A 188 -10.36 -23.93 -15.97
C ILE A 188 -9.97 -25.40 -16.17
N GLN A 189 -10.26 -26.01 -17.31
CA GLN A 189 -9.84 -27.38 -17.62
C GLN A 189 -8.31 -27.49 -17.71
N GLN A 190 -7.65 -26.49 -18.30
CA GLN A 190 -6.20 -26.51 -18.50
C GLN A 190 -5.42 -26.18 -17.22
N TYR A 191 -5.80 -25.13 -16.49
CA TYR A 191 -5.01 -24.59 -15.39
C TYR A 191 -5.67 -24.74 -14.01
N GLY A 192 -6.95 -25.12 -13.97
CA GLY A 192 -7.71 -25.30 -12.73
C GLY A 192 -8.24 -23.99 -12.13
N PHE A 193 -9.35 -24.12 -11.40
CA PHE A 193 -10.02 -22.99 -10.73
C PHE A 193 -9.12 -22.22 -9.76
N ARG A 194 -8.25 -22.93 -9.02
CA ARG A 194 -7.33 -22.29 -8.07
C ARG A 194 -6.41 -21.30 -8.76
N THR A 195 -5.94 -21.63 -9.97
CA THR A 195 -5.07 -20.77 -10.76
C THR A 195 -5.84 -19.54 -11.26
N ALA A 196 -7.05 -19.73 -11.80
CA ALA A 196 -7.91 -18.62 -12.20
C ALA A 196 -8.21 -17.65 -11.04
N TYR A 197 -8.57 -18.19 -9.87
CA TYR A 197 -8.82 -17.38 -8.67
C TYR A 197 -7.57 -16.63 -8.18
N HIS A 198 -6.40 -17.25 -8.28
CA HIS A 198 -5.14 -16.57 -7.99
C HIS A 198 -4.90 -15.39 -8.94
N PHE A 199 -5.09 -15.58 -10.25
CA PHE A 199 -4.98 -14.50 -11.23
C PHE A 199 -5.94 -13.35 -10.96
N HIS A 200 -7.20 -13.65 -10.62
CA HIS A 200 -8.18 -12.64 -10.22
C HIS A 200 -7.70 -11.82 -9.02
N ASN A 201 -7.19 -12.46 -7.97
CA ASN A 201 -6.68 -11.75 -6.79
C ASN A 201 -5.45 -10.92 -7.10
N GLU A 202 -4.52 -11.43 -7.93
CA GLU A 202 -3.37 -10.65 -8.40
C GLU A 202 -3.82 -9.42 -9.20
N LEU A 203 -4.84 -9.55 -10.03
CA LEU A 203 -5.40 -8.46 -10.83
C LEU A 203 -6.01 -7.38 -9.94
N MET A 204 -6.87 -7.77 -9.00
CA MET A 204 -7.49 -6.84 -8.05
C MET A 204 -6.44 -6.10 -7.22
N LYS A 205 -5.43 -6.83 -6.74
CA LYS A 205 -4.28 -6.24 -6.06
C LYS A 205 -3.55 -5.24 -6.97
N ALA A 206 -3.29 -5.60 -8.23
CA ALA A 206 -2.59 -4.74 -9.18
C ALA A 206 -3.34 -3.44 -9.49
N PHE A 207 -4.68 -3.43 -9.52
CA PHE A 207 -5.46 -2.20 -9.64
C PHE A 207 -5.20 -1.26 -8.46
N HIS A 208 -5.30 -1.79 -7.24
CA HIS A 208 -5.09 -1.00 -6.02
C HIS A 208 -3.64 -0.50 -5.88
N THR A 209 -2.65 -1.32 -6.21
CA THR A 209 -1.24 -0.92 -6.20
C THR A 209 -0.97 0.15 -7.26
N THR A 210 -1.51 -0.02 -8.47
CA THR A 210 -1.31 0.98 -9.55
C THR A 210 -1.94 2.32 -9.19
N PHE A 211 -3.08 2.32 -8.51
CA PHE A 211 -3.69 3.53 -7.99
C PHE A 211 -2.78 4.24 -6.98
N ASP A 212 -2.30 3.53 -5.96
CA ASP A 212 -1.40 4.10 -4.94
C ASP A 212 -0.08 4.60 -5.56
N ASP A 213 0.48 3.87 -6.52
CA ASP A 213 1.70 4.24 -7.25
C ASP A 213 1.53 5.55 -8.04
N LEU A 214 0.35 5.78 -8.63
CA LEU A 214 0.05 7.00 -9.36
C LEU A 214 -0.07 8.20 -8.41
N LEU A 215 -0.73 8.01 -7.26
CA LEU A 215 -0.84 9.05 -6.23
C LEU A 215 0.55 9.41 -5.67
N ALA A 216 1.36 8.42 -5.31
CA ALA A 216 2.73 8.63 -4.84
C ALA A 216 3.61 9.40 -5.85
N LYS A 217 3.30 9.29 -7.16
CA LYS A 217 3.98 10.02 -8.24
C LYS A 217 3.43 11.43 -8.50
N GLY A 218 2.44 11.89 -7.75
CA GLY A 218 1.85 13.22 -7.98
C GLY A 218 0.64 13.22 -8.92
N THR A 219 0.12 12.06 -9.34
CA THR A 219 -0.99 12.01 -10.33
C THR A 219 -2.33 12.07 -9.61
N VAL A 220 -3.06 13.17 -9.80
CA VAL A 220 -4.43 13.30 -9.28
C VAL A 220 -5.44 12.58 -10.17
N LEU A 221 -6.37 11.84 -9.57
CA LEU A 221 -7.41 11.04 -10.23
C LEU A 221 -8.81 11.59 -9.87
N THR A 222 -9.19 12.70 -10.48
CA THR A 222 -10.44 13.44 -10.13
C THR A 222 -11.71 12.89 -10.77
N SER A 223 -11.63 11.89 -11.65
CA SER A 223 -12.79 11.38 -12.39
C SER A 223 -12.75 9.87 -12.58
N ASP A 224 -13.94 9.28 -12.78
CA ASP A 224 -14.07 7.85 -13.11
C ASP A 224 -13.27 7.50 -14.36
N GLN A 225 -13.30 8.37 -15.38
CA GLN A 225 -12.52 8.20 -16.61
C GLN A 225 -11.02 8.12 -16.34
N ALA A 226 -10.49 8.98 -15.47
CA ALA A 226 -9.06 8.98 -15.13
C ALA A 226 -8.65 7.66 -14.45
N ILE A 227 -9.50 7.11 -13.58
CA ILE A 227 -9.28 5.80 -12.95
C ILE A 227 -9.35 4.69 -14.01
N GLN A 228 -10.37 4.69 -14.86
CA GLN A 228 -10.53 3.68 -15.91
C GLN A 228 -9.31 3.64 -16.85
N GLU A 229 -8.85 4.78 -17.35
CA GLU A 229 -7.75 4.83 -18.32
C GLU A 229 -6.39 4.56 -17.67
N LYS A 230 -6.08 5.25 -16.57
CA LYS A 230 -4.73 5.21 -15.98
C LYS A 230 -4.50 4.00 -15.09
N VAL A 231 -5.56 3.49 -14.46
CA VAL A 231 -5.48 2.34 -13.54
C VAL A 231 -5.98 1.08 -14.24
N LEU A 232 -7.27 1.03 -14.58
CA LEU A 232 -7.90 -0.23 -15.00
C LEU A 232 -7.36 -0.72 -16.35
N ALA A 233 -7.44 0.11 -17.39
CA ALA A 233 -6.99 -0.26 -18.74
C ALA A 233 -5.49 -0.58 -18.78
N SER A 234 -4.67 0.18 -18.04
CA SER A 234 -3.22 -0.05 -17.92
C SER A 234 -2.90 -1.42 -17.32
N VAL A 235 -3.60 -1.80 -16.24
CA VAL A 235 -3.38 -3.10 -15.58
C VAL A 235 -3.96 -4.24 -16.41
N LEU A 236 -5.17 -4.10 -16.96
CA LEU A 236 -5.80 -5.11 -17.81
C LEU A 236 -4.93 -5.48 -19.00
N LYS A 237 -4.40 -4.48 -19.72
CA LYS A 237 -3.49 -4.70 -20.84
C LYS A 237 -2.25 -5.54 -20.47
N ARG A 238 -1.70 -5.35 -19.26
CA ARG A 238 -0.57 -6.16 -18.77
C ARG A 238 -0.99 -7.60 -18.46
N PHE A 239 -2.18 -7.79 -17.91
CA PHE A 239 -2.70 -9.11 -17.58
C PHE A 239 -3.13 -9.90 -18.82
N GLU A 240 -3.74 -9.26 -19.80
CA GLU A 240 -4.03 -9.87 -21.11
C GLU A 240 -2.76 -10.42 -21.75
N ALA A 241 -1.68 -9.62 -21.77
CA ALA A 241 -0.38 -10.09 -22.25
C ALA A 241 0.17 -11.27 -21.43
N LYS A 242 0.04 -11.23 -20.09
CA LYS A 242 0.49 -12.31 -19.18
C LYS A 242 -0.27 -13.62 -19.43
N ILE A 243 -1.57 -13.55 -19.70
CA ILE A 243 -2.40 -14.71 -20.03
C ILE A 243 -2.05 -15.24 -21.43
N ALA A 244 -1.92 -14.36 -22.43
CA ALA A 244 -1.58 -14.76 -23.79
C ALA A 244 -0.24 -15.51 -23.88
N VAL A 245 0.78 -15.08 -23.12
CA VAL A 245 2.06 -15.80 -23.03
C VAL A 245 1.88 -17.20 -22.45
N LYS A 246 1.10 -17.34 -21.37
CA LYS A 246 0.84 -18.66 -20.77
C LYS A 246 0.11 -19.62 -21.70
N VAL A 247 -0.82 -19.10 -22.50
CA VAL A 247 -1.55 -19.92 -23.48
C VAL A 247 -0.65 -20.29 -24.66
N GLY A 248 0.18 -19.36 -25.15
CA GLY A 248 1.09 -19.60 -26.28
C GLY A 248 2.26 -20.55 -25.97
N ASP A 249 2.79 -20.54 -24.75
CA ASP A 249 3.87 -21.44 -24.33
C ASP A 249 3.42 -22.93 -24.30
N ASP A 250 2.11 -23.19 -24.17
CA ASP A 250 1.54 -24.54 -24.19
C ASP A 250 1.26 -25.03 -25.62
N ASP A 251 0.92 -24.14 -26.57
CA ASP A 251 0.68 -24.50 -27.98
C ASP A 251 1.98 -24.97 -28.67
N GLU A 252 3.15 -24.38 -28.35
CA GLU A 252 4.44 -24.83 -28.89
C GLU A 252 4.86 -26.23 -28.37
N GLN A 253 4.41 -26.64 -27.19
CA GLN A 253 4.65 -28.00 -26.67
C GLN A 253 3.65 -29.03 -27.21
N ALA A 254 2.46 -28.60 -27.63
CA ALA A 254 1.46 -29.49 -28.22
C ALA A 254 1.73 -29.83 -29.70
N GLU A 255 2.43 -28.96 -30.46
CA GLU A 255 2.79 -29.22 -31.86
C GLU A 255 4.08 -30.05 -32.06
N SER A 256 4.72 -30.51 -30.97
CA SER A 256 5.96 -31.32 -31.02
C SER A 256 5.78 -32.82 -30.73
N LEU A 257 4.56 -33.37 -30.88
CA LEU A 257 4.30 -34.82 -30.73
C LEU A 257 3.99 -35.53 -32.06
#